data_AF-A0A7V3H4X1-F1
#
_entry.id   AF-A0A7V3H4X1-F1
#
_cell.length_a   1.000
_cell.length_b   1.000
_cell.length_c   1.000
_cell.angle_alpha   90.00
_cell.angle_beta   90.00
_cell.angle_gamma   90.00
#
_symmetry.space_group_name_H-M   'P 1'
#
loop_
_entity.id
_entity.type
_entity.pdbx_description
1 polymer ?
#
loop_
_entity_poly.entity_id
_entity_poly.type
_entity_poly.pdbx_seq_one_letter_code
_entity_poly.pdbx_strand_id
1 'polypeptide(L)'
;MDLTTHLVLAGRLLEACHLPPGGTVYAVLPEMDLQPAHYHRQFANILLYQPTIIDAAIEILRRPEAAARDFAGLRAALAPALADLAADLDHLRKGGTAEKAAVREAFNRHYCVTRLTEDLEKFFAELDGAVPYLGPDILHVSTDRMAAAVAFLSHTYFLTYTYPPMPFLPFSPMAAQRVAFVDAVDYFEFTGIFARPGHPEAEAFRRTLLTATDLWDLAVPVGDEPDPVIRRRMLEQDGKPLEPVALVKAMIERLGALCPGIEHAAVEKGVRLYLRYLGCVQVVHADREHRFLRRLEDGILRAAVGRFGRGGRA
;
A
#
# COMPACT_ATOMS: atom_id res chain seq x y z
N MET A 1 2.87 -6.00 9.59
CA MET A 1 1.91 -5.69 10.67
C MET A 1 0.64 -6.45 10.32
N ASP A 2 -0.41 -6.41 11.14
CA ASP A 2 -1.70 -7.01 10.76
C ASP A 2 -2.47 -6.10 9.79
N LEU A 3 -3.54 -6.62 9.17
CA LEU A 3 -4.34 -5.89 8.19
C LEU A 3 -4.98 -4.63 8.78
N THR A 4 -5.49 -4.71 10.01
CA THR A 4 -6.02 -3.55 10.73
C THR A 4 -4.97 -2.44 10.87
N THR A 5 -3.71 -2.76 11.18
CA THR A 5 -2.65 -1.75 11.25
C THR A 5 -2.38 -1.11 9.88
N HIS A 6 -2.40 -1.90 8.80
CA HIS A 6 -2.26 -1.36 7.45
C HIS A 6 -3.41 -0.41 7.07
N LEU A 7 -4.66 -0.77 7.42
CA LEU A 7 -5.83 0.11 7.24
C LEU A 7 -5.67 1.41 8.02
N VAL A 8 -5.31 1.33 9.30
CA VAL A 8 -5.11 2.49 10.17
C VAL A 8 -4.05 3.45 9.59
N LEU A 9 -2.89 2.92 9.19
CA LEU A 9 -1.83 3.73 8.60
C LEU A 9 -2.24 4.35 7.25
N ALA A 10 -2.93 3.60 6.40
CA ALA A 10 -3.43 4.09 5.13
C ALA A 10 -4.46 5.21 5.32
N GLY A 11 -5.43 5.03 6.23
CA GLY A 11 -6.44 6.05 6.52
C GLY A 11 -5.82 7.38 6.96
N ARG A 12 -4.77 7.33 7.80
CA ARG A 12 -4.04 8.53 8.22
C ARG A 12 -3.23 9.19 7.10
N LEU A 13 -2.67 8.41 6.16
CA LEU A 13 -2.03 8.96 4.96
C LEU A 13 -3.06 9.62 4.02
N LEU A 14 -4.25 9.02 3.86
CA LEU A 14 -5.32 9.60 3.07
C LEU A 14 -5.80 10.92 3.67
N GLU A 15 -5.97 10.98 4.99
CA GLU A 15 -6.29 12.20 5.72
C GLU A 15 -5.21 13.28 5.50
N ALA A 16 -3.92 12.93 5.63
CA ALA A 16 -2.80 13.85 5.37
C ALA A 16 -2.77 14.40 3.94
N CYS A 17 -3.35 13.67 2.99
CA CYS A 17 -3.48 14.05 1.59
C CYS A 17 -4.83 14.71 1.23
N HIS A 18 -5.74 14.88 2.19
CA HIS A 18 -7.13 15.28 1.94
C HIS A 18 -7.86 14.39 0.90
N LEU A 19 -7.57 13.10 0.90
CA LEU A 19 -8.22 12.11 0.04
C LEU A 19 -9.40 11.43 0.75
N PRO A 20 -10.38 10.89 0.00
CA PRO A 20 -11.54 10.24 0.60
C PRO A 20 -11.15 9.06 1.53
N PRO A 21 -11.64 9.02 2.78
CA PRO A 21 -11.27 7.99 3.76
C PRO A 21 -11.70 6.57 3.33
N GLY A 22 -12.76 6.46 2.52
CA GLY A 22 -13.18 5.20 1.90
C GLY A 22 -12.15 4.54 0.98
N GLY A 23 -11.06 5.24 0.63
CA GLY A 23 -9.90 4.63 -0.03
C GLY A 23 -9.08 3.71 0.87
N THR A 24 -9.37 3.65 2.17
CA THR A 24 -8.59 2.85 3.13
C THR A 24 -8.64 1.35 2.79
N VAL A 25 -9.77 0.85 2.26
CA VAL A 25 -9.94 -0.57 1.89
C VAL A 25 -8.86 -1.08 0.91
N TYR A 26 -8.26 -0.21 0.09
CA TYR A 26 -7.25 -0.65 -0.87
C TYR A 26 -5.95 -1.10 -0.19
N ALA A 27 -5.72 -0.76 1.09
CA ALA A 27 -4.55 -1.16 1.87
C ALA A 27 -4.55 -2.64 2.29
N VAL A 28 -5.67 -3.36 2.17
CA VAL A 28 -5.72 -4.81 2.47
C VAL A 28 -5.66 -5.68 1.22
N LEU A 29 -5.86 -5.09 0.04
CA LEU A 29 -5.84 -5.82 -1.23
C LEU A 29 -4.50 -6.50 -1.56
N PRO A 30 -3.34 -6.03 -1.09
CA PRO A 30 -2.09 -6.78 -1.29
C PRO A 30 -2.05 -8.16 -0.62
N GLU A 31 -2.99 -8.43 0.28
CA GLU A 31 -3.22 -9.75 0.89
C GLU A 31 -4.24 -10.60 0.13
N MET A 32 -4.68 -10.21 -1.07
CA MET A 32 -5.43 -11.10 -1.98
C MET A 32 -4.69 -12.42 -2.20
N ASP A 33 -5.41 -13.43 -2.72
CA ASP A 33 -4.89 -14.80 -2.92
C ASP A 33 -4.79 -15.58 -1.60
N LEU A 34 -5.82 -15.47 -0.74
CA LEU A 34 -5.76 -16.01 0.61
C LEU A 34 -5.82 -17.54 0.67
N GLN A 35 -6.80 -18.18 0.03
CA GLN A 35 -6.99 -19.62 0.10
C GLN A 35 -7.66 -20.22 -1.15
N PRO A 36 -7.09 -21.27 -1.77
CA PRO A 36 -5.68 -21.67 -1.66
C PRO A 36 -4.79 -20.64 -2.35
N ALA A 37 -3.65 -20.27 -1.77
CA ALA A 37 -2.75 -19.32 -2.42
C ALA A 37 -2.09 -19.91 -3.69
N HIS A 38 -2.04 -19.12 -4.78
CA HIS A 38 -1.42 -19.50 -6.06
C HIS A 38 -0.08 -18.79 -6.28
N TYR A 39 -0.01 -17.48 -6.05
CA TYR A 39 1.21 -16.68 -6.19
C TYR A 39 1.67 -16.07 -4.87
N HIS A 40 0.91 -16.30 -3.79
CA HIS A 40 1.09 -15.70 -2.47
C HIS A 40 1.19 -14.16 -2.57
N ARG A 41 1.61 -13.52 -1.48
CA ARG A 41 1.79 -12.05 -1.37
C ARG A 41 2.81 -11.46 -2.35
N GLN A 42 3.50 -12.27 -3.16
CA GLN A 42 4.51 -11.79 -4.09
C GLN A 42 3.93 -11.03 -5.28
N PHE A 43 2.78 -11.45 -5.81
CA PHE A 43 2.17 -10.79 -6.97
C PHE A 43 1.76 -9.35 -6.65
N ALA A 44 1.00 -9.16 -5.57
CA ALA A 44 0.38 -7.86 -5.29
C ALA A 44 1.36 -6.80 -4.75
N ASN A 45 2.50 -7.22 -4.20
CA ASN A 45 3.51 -6.28 -3.68
C ASN A 45 4.50 -5.77 -4.75
N ILE A 46 4.33 -6.17 -6.02
CA ILE A 46 5.14 -5.70 -7.14
C ILE A 46 4.50 -4.46 -7.77
N LEU A 47 5.24 -3.35 -7.85
CA LEU A 47 4.76 -2.06 -8.36
C LEU A 47 4.17 -2.16 -9.78
N LEU A 48 4.72 -3.03 -10.61
CA LEU A 48 4.25 -3.26 -11.98
C LEU A 48 2.81 -3.77 -12.04
N TYR A 49 2.36 -4.53 -11.03
CA TYR A 49 1.04 -5.19 -11.04
C TYR A 49 -0.03 -4.42 -10.27
N GLN A 50 0.36 -3.52 -9.35
CA GLN A 50 -0.60 -2.76 -8.54
C GLN A 50 -1.63 -1.97 -9.38
N PRO A 51 -1.26 -1.30 -10.50
CA PRO A 51 -2.24 -0.65 -11.37
C PRO A 51 -3.38 -1.56 -11.83
N THR A 52 -3.06 -2.77 -12.28
CA THR A 52 -4.06 -3.74 -12.73
C THR A 52 -4.97 -4.20 -11.59
N ILE A 53 -4.41 -4.38 -10.39
CA ILE A 53 -5.17 -4.76 -9.20
C ILE A 53 -6.10 -3.62 -8.77
N ILE A 54 -5.60 -2.38 -8.75
CA ILE A 54 -6.38 -1.19 -8.39
C ILE A 54 -7.53 -0.99 -9.37
N ASP A 55 -7.28 -1.09 -10.69
CA ASP A 55 -8.34 -0.93 -11.69
C ASP A 55 -9.41 -2.02 -11.56
N ALA A 56 -9.01 -3.28 -11.35
CA ALA A 56 -9.95 -4.38 -11.11
C ALA A 56 -10.76 -4.15 -9.82
N ALA A 57 -10.11 -3.70 -8.74
CA ALA A 57 -10.78 -3.40 -7.49
C ALA A 57 -11.77 -2.24 -7.63
N ILE A 58 -11.40 -1.15 -8.32
CA ILE A 58 -12.31 -0.03 -8.61
C ILE A 58 -13.52 -0.50 -9.41
N GLU A 59 -13.32 -1.36 -10.42
CA GLU A 59 -14.42 -1.93 -11.22
C GLU A 59 -15.39 -2.74 -10.36
N ILE A 60 -14.88 -3.59 -9.47
CA ILE A 60 -15.66 -4.40 -8.54
C ILE A 60 -16.37 -3.53 -7.52
N LEU A 61 -15.67 -2.59 -6.88
CA LEU A 61 -16.18 -1.76 -5.78
C LEU A 61 -17.19 -0.71 -6.24
N ARG A 62 -17.22 -0.36 -7.54
CA ARG A 62 -18.23 0.54 -8.12
C ARG A 62 -19.60 -0.14 -8.31
N ARG A 63 -19.67 -1.46 -8.20
CA ARG A 63 -20.91 -2.24 -8.35
C ARG A 63 -21.86 -1.94 -7.16
N PRO A 64 -23.17 -1.77 -7.40
CA PRO A 64 -24.15 -1.58 -6.33
C PRO A 64 -24.11 -2.68 -5.26
N GLU A 65 -23.85 -3.92 -5.67
CA GLU A 65 -23.77 -5.09 -4.79
C GLU A 65 -22.62 -4.97 -3.79
N ALA A 66 -21.48 -4.39 -4.19
CA ALA A 66 -20.36 -4.14 -3.29
C ALA A 66 -20.72 -3.07 -2.24
N ALA A 67 -21.38 -1.99 -2.64
CA ALA A 67 -21.86 -0.96 -1.72
C ALA A 67 -22.93 -1.49 -0.75
N ALA A 68 -23.81 -2.37 -1.23
CA ALA A 68 -24.82 -3.06 -0.42
C ALA A 68 -24.24 -4.21 0.43
N ARG A 69 -22.95 -4.55 0.26
CA ARG A 69 -22.29 -5.72 0.86
C ARG A 69 -23.00 -7.05 0.54
N ASP A 70 -23.65 -7.13 -0.61
CA ASP A 70 -24.22 -8.37 -1.15
C ASP A 70 -23.15 -9.13 -1.93
N PHE A 71 -22.27 -9.84 -1.21
CA PHE A 71 -21.17 -10.58 -1.83
C PHE A 71 -21.65 -11.76 -2.69
N ALA A 72 -22.82 -12.32 -2.40
CA ALA A 72 -23.41 -13.38 -3.22
C ALA A 72 -23.92 -12.81 -4.55
N GLY A 73 -24.67 -11.71 -4.51
CA GLY A 73 -25.13 -10.98 -5.69
C GLY A 73 -23.96 -10.45 -6.52
N LEU A 74 -22.93 -9.92 -5.88
CA LEU A 74 -21.71 -9.45 -6.55
C LEU A 74 -21.01 -10.58 -7.32
N ARG A 75 -20.84 -11.76 -6.70
CA ARG A 75 -20.29 -12.96 -7.35
C ARG A 75 -21.12 -13.37 -8.56
N ALA A 76 -22.45 -13.35 -8.45
CA ALA A 76 -23.34 -13.66 -9.56
C ALA A 76 -23.24 -12.62 -10.69
N ALA A 77 -23.16 -11.33 -10.35
CA ALA A 77 -23.05 -10.24 -11.31
C ALA A 77 -21.70 -10.22 -12.06
N LEU A 78 -20.61 -10.68 -11.42
CA LEU A 78 -19.28 -10.76 -12.02
C LEU A 78 -19.03 -12.07 -12.79
N ALA A 79 -19.83 -13.11 -12.57
CA ALA A 79 -19.64 -14.42 -13.20
C ALA A 79 -19.57 -14.37 -14.74
N PRO A 80 -20.43 -13.62 -15.48
CA PRO A 80 -20.31 -13.51 -16.93
C PRO A 80 -18.98 -12.87 -17.37
N ALA A 81 -18.60 -11.76 -16.75
CA ALA A 81 -17.36 -11.05 -17.08
C ALA A 81 -16.11 -11.90 -16.78
N LEU A 82 -16.14 -12.70 -15.70
CA LEU A 82 -15.09 -13.66 -15.40
C LEU A 82 -15.02 -14.79 -16.44
N ALA A 83 -16.16 -15.31 -16.90
CA ALA A 83 -16.20 -16.32 -17.94
C ALA A 83 -15.65 -15.79 -19.28
N ASP A 84 -15.97 -14.55 -19.64
CA ASP A 84 -15.43 -13.89 -20.83
C ASP A 84 -13.91 -13.71 -20.74
N LEU A 85 -13.39 -13.23 -19.61
CA LEU A 85 -11.95 -13.10 -19.37
C LEU A 85 -11.22 -14.46 -19.45
N ALA A 86 -11.85 -15.52 -18.95
CA ALA A 86 -11.29 -16.87 -19.03
C ALA A 86 -11.25 -17.37 -20.49
N ALA A 87 -12.32 -17.16 -21.24
CA ALA A 87 -12.40 -17.53 -22.66
C ALA A 87 -11.38 -16.77 -23.51
N ASP A 88 -11.23 -15.46 -23.29
CA ASP A 88 -10.26 -14.62 -23.97
C ASP A 88 -8.82 -15.08 -23.69
N LEU A 89 -8.49 -15.36 -22.43
CA LEU A 89 -7.17 -15.88 -22.06
C LEU A 89 -6.89 -17.23 -22.73
N ASP A 90 -7.87 -18.12 -22.77
CA ASP A 90 -7.78 -19.41 -23.43
C ASP A 90 -7.57 -19.27 -24.94
N HIS A 91 -8.29 -18.35 -25.57
CA HIS A 91 -8.14 -18.03 -26.98
C HIS A 91 -6.73 -17.53 -27.29
N LEU A 92 -6.23 -16.57 -26.52
CA LEU A 92 -4.87 -16.02 -26.68
C LEU A 92 -3.79 -17.09 -26.52
N ARG A 93 -3.96 -18.02 -25.57
CA ARG A 93 -3.02 -19.14 -25.35
C ARG A 93 -3.02 -20.14 -26.50
N LYS A 94 -4.19 -20.45 -27.07
CA LYS A 94 -4.36 -21.43 -28.16
C LYS A 94 -4.00 -20.86 -29.54
N GLY A 95 -4.16 -19.56 -29.75
CA GLY A 95 -3.96 -18.91 -31.04
C GLY A 95 -2.52 -18.93 -31.57
N GLY A 96 -1.51 -19.19 -30.73
CA GLY A 96 -0.11 -19.35 -31.12
C GLY A 96 0.59 -18.09 -31.68
N THR A 97 -0.17 -17.07 -32.07
CA THR A 97 0.30 -15.80 -32.65
C THR A 97 0.21 -14.62 -31.70
N ALA A 98 -0.43 -14.79 -30.54
CA ALA A 98 -0.57 -13.72 -29.55
C ALA A 98 0.79 -13.33 -28.94
N GLU A 99 1.02 -12.03 -28.81
CA GLU A 99 2.21 -11.54 -28.13
C GLU A 99 2.20 -11.97 -26.65
N LYS A 100 3.38 -12.35 -26.12
CA LYS A 100 3.53 -12.73 -24.70
C LYS A 100 3.03 -11.63 -23.74
N ALA A 101 3.14 -10.37 -24.14
CA ALA A 101 2.65 -9.24 -23.37
C ALA A 101 1.12 -9.26 -23.22
N ALA A 102 0.39 -9.51 -24.31
CA ALA A 102 -1.07 -9.59 -24.33
C ALA A 102 -1.58 -10.78 -23.50
N VAL A 103 -0.94 -11.96 -23.62
CA VAL A 103 -1.28 -13.14 -22.80
C VAL A 103 -1.10 -12.84 -21.30
N ARG A 104 -0.01 -12.14 -20.93
CA ARG A 104 0.26 -11.77 -19.54
C ARG A 104 -0.76 -10.76 -19.02
N GLU A 105 -1.14 -9.77 -19.82
CA GLU A 105 -2.13 -8.76 -19.44
C GLU A 105 -3.51 -9.40 -19.21
N ALA A 106 -3.97 -10.24 -20.14
CA ALA A 106 -5.22 -10.99 -20.00
C ALA A 106 -5.19 -11.90 -18.76
N PHE A 107 -4.08 -12.61 -18.53
CA PHE A 107 -3.89 -13.44 -17.35
C PHE A 107 -3.98 -12.61 -16.06
N ASN A 108 -3.24 -11.50 -15.98
CA ASN A 108 -3.24 -10.63 -14.79
C ASN A 108 -4.64 -10.10 -14.50
N ARG A 109 -5.38 -9.65 -15.54
CA ARG A 109 -6.74 -9.14 -15.38
C ARG A 109 -7.68 -10.23 -14.86
N HIS A 110 -7.71 -11.40 -15.50
CA HIS A 110 -8.52 -12.54 -15.06
C HIS A 110 -8.19 -12.93 -13.60
N TYR A 111 -6.90 -13.04 -13.28
CA TYR A 111 -6.43 -13.37 -11.95
C TYR A 111 -6.88 -12.35 -10.90
N CYS A 112 -6.70 -11.04 -11.16
CA CYS A 112 -7.08 -9.99 -10.23
C CYS A 112 -8.58 -9.99 -9.95
N VAL A 113 -9.41 -10.03 -10.98
CA VAL A 113 -10.87 -10.02 -10.81
C VAL A 113 -11.33 -11.26 -10.04
N THR A 114 -10.77 -12.44 -10.35
CA THR A 114 -11.11 -13.69 -9.65
C THR A 114 -10.80 -13.58 -8.17
N ARG A 115 -9.54 -13.27 -7.82
CA ARG A 115 -9.08 -13.26 -6.43
C ARG A 115 -9.72 -12.17 -5.60
N LEU A 116 -9.87 -10.97 -6.16
CA LEU A 116 -10.55 -9.87 -5.44
C LEU A 116 -12.00 -10.24 -5.14
N THR A 117 -12.70 -10.91 -6.06
CA THR A 117 -14.09 -11.34 -5.87
C THR A 117 -14.22 -12.43 -4.79
N GLU A 118 -13.23 -13.32 -4.68
CA GLU A 118 -13.18 -14.36 -3.65
C GLU A 118 -12.91 -13.78 -2.25
N ASP A 119 -11.97 -12.83 -2.16
CA ASP A 119 -11.47 -12.33 -0.87
C ASP A 119 -12.20 -11.08 -0.33
N LEU A 120 -13.09 -10.47 -1.13
CA LEU A 120 -13.70 -9.17 -0.83
C LEU A 120 -14.41 -9.12 0.52
N GLU A 121 -15.19 -10.17 0.83
CA GLU A 121 -15.95 -10.26 2.09
C GLU A 121 -15.04 -10.13 3.31
N LYS A 122 -13.86 -10.78 3.27
CA LYS A 122 -12.88 -10.67 4.34
C LYS A 122 -12.25 -9.28 4.40
N PHE A 123 -11.98 -8.65 3.26
CA PHE A 123 -11.45 -7.27 3.26
C PHE A 123 -12.42 -6.28 3.91
N PHE A 124 -13.72 -6.45 3.72
CA PHE A 124 -14.73 -5.65 4.41
C PHE A 124 -14.80 -5.96 5.91
N ALA A 125 -14.63 -7.22 6.32
CA ALA A 125 -14.54 -7.57 7.74
C ALA A 125 -13.33 -6.91 8.43
N GLU A 126 -12.18 -6.85 7.74
CA GLU A 126 -10.99 -6.13 8.24
C GLU A 126 -11.23 -4.62 8.30
N LEU A 127 -11.92 -4.06 7.29
CA LEU A 127 -12.32 -2.65 7.25
C LEU A 127 -13.23 -2.29 8.43
N ASP A 128 -14.20 -3.15 8.77
CA ASP A 128 -15.05 -2.98 9.95
C ASP A 128 -14.22 -2.93 11.25
N GLY A 129 -13.17 -3.75 11.33
CA GLY A 129 -12.20 -3.74 12.44
C GLY A 129 -11.41 -2.42 12.58
N ALA A 130 -11.31 -1.62 11.52
CA ALA A 130 -10.63 -0.32 11.53
C ALA A 130 -11.56 0.86 11.91
N VAL A 131 -12.88 0.67 11.93
CA VAL A 131 -13.86 1.72 12.28
C VAL A 131 -13.59 2.37 13.65
N PRO A 132 -13.23 1.63 14.73
CA PRO A 132 -12.92 2.25 16.03
C PRO A 132 -11.74 3.23 16.02
N TYR A 133 -10.92 3.20 14.95
CA TYR A 133 -9.72 4.00 14.82
C TYR A 133 -9.87 5.19 13.87
N LEU A 134 -10.62 5.00 12.78
CA LEU A 134 -10.72 5.97 11.68
C LEU A 134 -12.13 6.56 11.52
N GLY A 135 -13.10 6.08 12.31
CA GLY A 135 -14.49 6.48 12.19
C GLY A 135 -15.26 5.70 11.11
N PRO A 136 -16.60 5.86 11.05
CA PRO A 136 -17.46 5.10 10.15
C PRO A 136 -17.32 5.51 8.67
N ASP A 137 -16.75 6.68 8.38
CA ASP A 137 -16.66 7.21 7.01
C ASP A 137 -15.81 6.32 6.08
N ILE A 138 -14.90 5.50 6.64
CA ILE A 138 -14.13 4.53 5.85
C ILE A 138 -15.01 3.45 5.20
N LEU A 139 -16.23 3.22 5.73
CA LEU A 139 -17.18 2.26 5.18
C LEU A 139 -17.83 2.76 3.88
N HIS A 140 -17.76 4.06 3.60
CA HIS A 140 -18.18 4.66 2.34
C HIS A 140 -17.07 4.50 1.30
N VAL A 141 -16.92 3.28 0.80
CA VAL A 141 -15.83 2.90 -0.11
C VAL A 141 -15.72 3.85 -1.30
N SER A 142 -14.51 4.38 -1.49
CA SER A 142 -14.20 5.31 -2.57
C SER A 142 -13.75 4.57 -3.82
N THR A 143 -14.14 5.07 -5.00
CA THR A 143 -13.56 4.63 -6.28
C THR A 143 -12.56 5.64 -6.84
N ASP A 144 -12.07 6.56 -6.01
CA ASP A 144 -11.02 7.50 -6.38
C ASP A 144 -9.68 6.78 -6.57
N ARG A 145 -9.12 6.90 -7.78
CA ARG A 145 -7.89 6.20 -8.17
C ARG A 145 -6.67 6.65 -7.35
N MET A 146 -6.60 7.93 -6.98
CA MET A 146 -5.46 8.45 -6.22
C MET A 146 -5.49 7.91 -4.78
N ALA A 147 -6.65 7.92 -4.14
CA ALA A 147 -6.87 7.33 -2.82
C ALA A 147 -6.54 5.84 -2.82
N ALA A 148 -7.02 5.11 -3.84
CA ALA A 148 -6.69 3.69 -4.02
C ALA A 148 -5.19 3.46 -4.14
N ALA A 149 -4.50 4.27 -4.95
CA ALA A 149 -3.06 4.15 -5.17
C ALA A 149 -2.23 4.47 -3.93
N VAL A 150 -2.57 5.53 -3.18
CA VAL A 150 -1.89 5.88 -1.92
C VAL A 150 -2.07 4.77 -0.90
N ALA A 151 -3.31 4.30 -0.69
CA ALA A 151 -3.60 3.26 0.30
C ALA A 151 -2.96 1.92 -0.07
N PHE A 152 -3.06 1.49 -1.33
CA PHE A 152 -2.45 0.22 -1.79
C PHE A 152 -0.92 0.25 -1.65
N LEU A 153 -0.26 1.31 -2.15
CA LEU A 153 1.19 1.42 -2.07
C LEU A 153 1.68 1.54 -0.62
N SER A 154 0.90 2.19 0.25
CA SER A 154 1.23 2.30 1.68
C SER A 154 1.36 0.93 2.34
N HIS A 155 0.56 -0.06 1.93
CA HIS A 155 0.70 -1.42 2.42
C HIS A 155 2.10 -1.95 2.10
N THR A 156 2.51 -1.96 0.83
CA THR A 156 3.83 -2.46 0.42
C THR A 156 4.95 -1.71 1.14
N TYR A 157 4.80 -0.40 1.33
CA TYR A 157 5.75 0.43 2.06
C TYR A 157 5.85 0.05 3.55
N PHE A 158 4.74 -0.11 4.26
CA PHE A 158 4.74 -0.50 5.68
C PHE A 158 4.99 -1.99 5.90
N LEU A 159 4.78 -2.83 4.87
CA LEU A 159 5.04 -4.26 4.95
C LEU A 159 6.51 -4.53 5.28
N THR A 160 7.42 -3.65 4.83
CA THR A 160 8.87 -3.68 5.09
C THR A 160 9.28 -3.78 6.56
N TYR A 161 8.38 -3.44 7.51
CA TYR A 161 8.61 -3.61 8.95
C TYR A 161 8.47 -5.05 9.44
N THR A 162 7.77 -5.91 8.72
CA THR A 162 7.47 -7.29 9.15
C THR A 162 7.69 -8.35 8.08
N TYR A 163 7.91 -7.93 6.84
CA TYR A 163 8.20 -8.82 5.72
C TYR A 163 8.98 -8.03 4.66
N PRO A 164 9.98 -8.59 3.98
CA PRO A 164 10.74 -7.88 2.96
C PRO A 164 10.12 -8.07 1.55
N PRO A 165 9.26 -7.15 1.04
CA PRO A 165 8.71 -7.27 -0.32
C PRO A 165 9.79 -7.02 -1.39
N MET A 166 9.55 -7.50 -2.62
CA MET A 166 10.38 -7.22 -3.80
C MET A 166 9.63 -6.30 -4.79
N PRO A 167 9.45 -5.01 -4.46
CA PRO A 167 8.53 -4.12 -5.18
C PRO A 167 8.94 -3.84 -6.63
N PHE A 168 10.23 -3.98 -6.97
CA PHE A 168 10.77 -3.60 -8.27
C PHE A 168 10.89 -4.77 -9.27
N LEU A 169 10.34 -5.95 -8.97
CA LEU A 169 10.29 -7.02 -9.96
C LEU A 169 9.47 -6.58 -11.20
N PRO A 170 9.82 -7.05 -12.42
CA PRO A 170 10.99 -7.87 -12.75
C PRO A 170 12.26 -7.04 -13.00
N PHE A 171 12.25 -5.73 -12.74
CA PHE A 171 13.38 -4.83 -13.03
C PHE A 171 14.54 -5.01 -12.05
N SER A 172 14.25 -5.44 -10.83
CA SER A 172 15.26 -5.84 -9.83
C SER A 172 14.67 -6.88 -8.87
N PRO A 173 15.45 -7.92 -8.49
CA PRO A 173 15.03 -8.91 -7.49
C PRO A 173 15.35 -8.48 -6.05
N MET A 174 15.83 -7.24 -5.82
CA MET A 174 16.18 -6.78 -4.48
C MET A 174 14.94 -6.57 -3.62
N ALA A 175 15.01 -7.07 -2.39
CA ALA A 175 13.94 -6.92 -1.41
C ALA A 175 14.14 -5.64 -0.59
N ALA A 176 13.04 -4.93 -0.31
CA ALA A 176 13.02 -3.75 0.54
C ALA A 176 12.90 -4.17 2.01
N GLN A 177 13.86 -3.80 2.85
CA GLN A 177 13.82 -4.12 4.28
C GLN A 177 14.35 -2.97 5.13
N ARG A 178 13.72 -2.78 6.30
CA ARG A 178 14.17 -1.79 7.29
C ARG A 178 15.23 -2.38 8.22
N VAL A 179 16.45 -2.55 7.71
CA VAL A 179 17.56 -3.16 8.44
C VAL A 179 17.78 -2.51 9.82
N ALA A 180 17.87 -1.18 9.87
CA ALA A 180 18.03 -0.45 11.13
C ALA A 180 16.90 -0.69 12.14
N PHE A 181 15.66 -0.92 11.66
CA PHE A 181 14.55 -1.28 12.54
C PHE A 181 14.73 -2.69 13.10
N VAL A 182 15.04 -3.66 12.22
CA VAL A 182 15.26 -5.07 12.60
C VAL A 182 16.39 -5.21 13.62
N ASP A 183 17.44 -4.38 13.50
CA ASP A 183 18.56 -4.37 14.43
C ASP A 183 18.20 -3.79 15.80
N ALA A 184 17.29 -2.81 15.83
CA ALA A 184 16.92 -2.08 17.05
C ALA A 184 15.86 -2.79 17.91
N VAL A 185 15.03 -3.66 17.32
CA VAL A 185 13.92 -4.33 18.02
C VAL A 185 14.10 -5.85 18.06
N ASP A 186 13.47 -6.51 19.03
CA ASP A 186 13.19 -7.94 18.93
C ASP A 186 12.16 -8.14 17.81
N TYR A 187 12.67 -8.46 16.62
CA TYR A 187 11.88 -8.57 15.40
C TYR A 187 10.85 -9.69 15.47
N PHE A 188 11.19 -10.82 16.09
CA PHE A 188 10.27 -11.95 16.18
C PHE A 188 9.18 -11.69 17.20
N GLU A 189 9.49 -11.03 18.31
CA GLU A 189 8.47 -10.56 19.24
C GLU A 189 7.55 -9.53 18.57
N PHE A 190 8.12 -8.51 17.92
CA PHE A 190 7.36 -7.48 17.23
C PHE A 190 6.46 -8.06 16.12
N THR A 191 6.94 -9.00 15.32
CA THR A 191 6.09 -9.67 14.32
C THR A 191 5.05 -10.60 14.95
N GLY A 192 5.41 -11.27 16.04
CA GLY A 192 4.56 -12.23 16.75
C GLY A 192 3.34 -11.63 17.46
N ILE A 193 3.35 -10.34 17.79
CA ILE A 193 2.13 -9.69 18.32
C ILE A 193 1.05 -9.55 17.21
N PHE A 194 1.46 -9.28 15.97
CA PHE A 194 0.52 -9.09 14.85
C PHE A 194 0.04 -10.40 14.24
N ALA A 195 0.73 -11.51 14.47
CA ALA A 195 0.28 -12.84 14.04
C ALA A 195 -0.94 -13.36 14.83
N ARG A 196 -1.25 -12.73 15.98
CA ARG A 196 -2.32 -13.14 16.89
C ARG A 196 -3.46 -12.12 16.83
N PRO A 197 -4.63 -12.48 16.27
CA PRO A 197 -5.78 -11.57 16.22
C PRO A 197 -6.14 -11.02 17.60
N GLY A 198 -6.33 -9.70 17.71
CA GLY A 198 -6.71 -9.03 18.95
C GLY A 198 -5.64 -9.01 20.04
N HIS A 199 -4.36 -9.22 19.72
CA HIS A 199 -3.29 -9.17 20.71
C HIS A 199 -3.19 -7.78 21.38
N PRO A 200 -3.23 -7.66 22.73
CA PRO A 200 -3.27 -6.36 23.42
C PRO A 200 -2.11 -5.42 23.05
N GLU A 201 -0.90 -5.96 22.87
CA GLU A 201 0.26 -5.15 22.45
C GLU A 201 0.14 -4.61 21.02
N ALA A 202 -0.53 -5.32 20.11
CA ALA A 202 -0.80 -4.81 18.76
C ALA A 202 -1.79 -3.64 18.83
N GLU A 203 -2.84 -3.76 19.65
CA GLU A 203 -3.77 -2.67 19.93
C GLU A 203 -3.07 -1.45 20.56
N ALA A 204 -2.23 -1.67 21.56
CA ALA A 204 -1.47 -0.61 22.24
C ALA A 204 -0.49 0.09 21.29
N PHE A 205 0.15 -0.66 20.40
CA PHE A 205 1.02 -0.11 19.37
C PHE A 205 0.24 0.75 18.38
N ARG A 206 -0.89 0.27 17.85
CA ARG A 206 -1.78 1.05 16.96
C ARG A 206 -2.24 2.35 17.61
N ARG A 207 -2.69 2.30 18.87
CA ARG A 207 -3.06 3.50 19.63
C ARG A 207 -1.91 4.49 19.75
N THR A 208 -0.69 4.00 20.03
CA THR A 208 0.50 4.86 20.11
C THR A 208 0.74 5.59 18.80
N LEU A 209 0.69 4.88 17.67
CA LEU A 209 0.88 5.51 16.36
C LEU A 209 -0.19 6.56 16.07
N LEU A 210 -1.43 6.36 16.51
CA LEU A 210 -2.52 7.30 16.29
C LEU A 210 -2.47 8.54 17.20
N THR A 211 -2.12 8.35 18.47
CA THR A 211 -2.12 9.45 19.45
C THR A 211 -0.85 10.30 19.40
N ALA A 212 0.20 9.82 18.73
CA ALA A 212 1.42 10.58 18.54
C ALA A 212 1.20 11.68 17.51
N THR A 213 0.93 12.91 17.97
CA THR A 213 0.66 14.05 17.10
C THR A 213 1.88 14.45 16.27
N ASP A 214 3.09 14.25 16.79
CA ASP A 214 4.37 14.55 16.11
C ASP A 214 4.62 13.67 14.88
N LEU A 215 4.04 12.48 14.87
CA LEU A 215 4.15 11.48 13.79
C LEU A 215 3.37 11.87 12.54
N TRP A 216 2.23 12.56 12.72
CA TRP A 216 1.33 12.97 11.63
C TRP A 216 1.36 14.47 11.35
N ASP A 217 2.25 15.19 12.02
CA ASP A 217 2.42 16.62 11.86
C ASP A 217 2.95 16.97 10.47
N LEU A 218 2.14 17.74 9.74
CA LEU A 218 2.41 18.18 8.37
C LEU A 218 3.40 19.36 8.31
N ALA A 219 3.66 20.03 9.44
CA ALA A 219 4.71 21.03 9.54
C ALA A 219 6.06 20.30 9.55
N VAL A 220 6.72 20.24 8.40
CA VAL A 220 8.00 19.54 8.26
C VAL A 220 9.12 20.54 8.57
N PRO A 221 9.96 20.34 9.61
CA PRO A 221 11.05 21.25 9.93
C PRO A 221 11.96 21.44 8.72
N VAL A 222 12.27 22.69 8.36
CA VAL A 222 13.07 23.00 7.15
C VAL A 222 14.45 23.59 7.48
N GLY A 223 14.70 23.96 8.74
CA GLY A 223 15.87 24.75 9.15
C GLY A 223 17.23 24.09 8.94
N ASP A 224 17.26 22.76 8.91
CA ASP A 224 18.42 21.89 8.70
C ASP A 224 18.56 21.40 7.25
N GLU A 225 17.67 21.76 6.32
CA GLU A 225 17.79 21.37 4.90
C GLU A 225 18.91 22.19 4.23
N PRO A 226 20.07 21.60 3.90
CA PRO A 226 21.23 22.37 3.42
C PRO A 226 21.02 22.95 2.02
N ASP A 227 20.21 22.33 1.16
CA ASP A 227 19.98 22.82 -0.20
C ASP A 227 18.96 23.98 -0.19
N PRO A 228 19.35 25.21 -0.59
CA PRO A 228 18.46 26.36 -0.56
C PRO A 228 17.27 26.25 -1.52
N VAL A 229 17.39 25.49 -2.61
CA VAL A 229 16.31 25.24 -3.56
C VAL A 229 15.29 24.28 -2.95
N ILE A 230 15.76 23.17 -2.36
CA ILE A 230 14.90 22.21 -1.66
C ILE A 230 14.19 22.90 -0.49
N ARG A 231 14.94 23.63 0.33
CA ARG A 231 14.40 24.41 1.46
C ARG A 231 13.30 25.36 1.01
N ARG A 232 13.52 26.12 -0.07
CA ARG A 232 12.52 27.03 -0.62
C ARG A 232 11.25 26.29 -1.03
N ARG A 233 11.37 25.19 -1.81
CA ARG A 233 10.22 24.38 -2.25
C ARG A 233 9.42 23.84 -1.07
N MET A 234 10.10 23.40 -0.01
CA MET A 234 9.43 22.90 1.20
C MET A 234 8.69 24.00 1.94
N LEU A 235 9.30 25.19 2.11
CA LEU A 235 8.65 26.35 2.74
C LEU A 235 7.40 26.81 1.98
N GLU A 236 7.41 26.75 0.65
CA GLU A 236 6.24 27.06 -0.20
C GLU A 236 5.07 26.09 0.02
N GLN A 237 5.33 24.89 0.57
CA GLN A 237 4.34 23.85 0.83
C GLN A 237 4.01 23.69 2.33
N ASP A 238 4.59 24.51 3.21
CA ASP A 238 4.41 24.36 4.65
C ASP A 238 2.93 24.52 5.06
N GLY A 239 2.48 23.68 5.99
CA GLY A 239 1.10 23.63 6.48
C GLY A 239 0.04 23.15 5.47
N LYS A 240 0.38 22.89 4.20
CA LYS A 240 -0.57 22.35 3.21
C LYS A 240 -0.79 20.84 3.40
N PRO A 241 -1.85 20.24 2.87
CA PRO A 241 -1.92 18.78 2.72
C PRO A 241 -0.71 18.24 1.94
N LEU A 242 -0.36 16.98 2.15
CA LEU A 242 0.67 16.31 1.33
C LEU A 242 0.14 16.15 -0.09
N GLU A 243 0.99 16.39 -1.09
CA GLU A 243 0.59 16.22 -2.48
C GLU A 243 0.58 14.71 -2.81
N PRO A 244 -0.56 14.11 -3.20
CA PRO A 244 -0.67 12.66 -3.35
C PRO A 244 0.31 12.03 -4.35
N VAL A 245 0.54 12.69 -5.50
CA VAL A 245 1.44 12.17 -6.54
C VAL A 245 2.90 12.18 -6.04
N ALA A 246 3.30 13.24 -5.35
CA ALA A 246 4.59 13.38 -4.68
C ALA A 246 4.74 12.35 -3.56
N LEU A 247 3.68 12.05 -2.80
CA LEU A 247 3.72 11.05 -1.74
C LEU A 247 3.92 9.64 -2.32
N VAL A 248 3.21 9.30 -3.40
CA VAL A 248 3.42 8.05 -4.15
C VAL A 248 4.87 7.95 -4.64
N LYS A 249 5.39 9.03 -5.25
CA LYS A 249 6.79 9.09 -5.69
C LYS A 249 7.75 8.87 -4.52
N ALA A 250 7.55 9.57 -3.41
CA ALA A 250 8.39 9.46 -2.22
C ALA A 250 8.36 8.04 -1.64
N MET A 251 7.20 7.39 -1.55
CA MET A 251 7.08 6.01 -1.08
C MET A 251 7.86 5.03 -1.97
N ILE A 252 7.78 5.17 -3.30
CA ILE A 252 8.55 4.34 -4.24
C ILE A 252 10.06 4.58 -4.08
N GLU A 253 10.49 5.85 -4.02
CA GLU A 253 11.91 6.19 -3.84
C GLU A 253 12.45 5.68 -2.49
N ARG A 254 11.64 5.77 -1.41
CA ARG A 254 11.99 5.19 -0.11
C ARG A 254 12.08 3.66 -0.18
N LEU A 255 11.15 2.97 -0.85
CA LEU A 255 11.25 1.52 -1.08
C LEU A 255 12.56 1.17 -1.79
N GLY A 256 12.98 1.95 -2.80
CA GLY A 256 14.27 1.79 -3.47
C GLY A 256 15.45 1.96 -2.52
N ALA A 257 15.43 3.01 -1.68
CA ALA A 257 16.47 3.24 -0.68
C ALA A 257 16.57 2.13 0.39
N LEU A 258 15.50 1.35 0.59
CA LEU A 258 15.46 0.20 1.49
C LEU A 258 15.91 -1.11 0.80
N CYS A 259 16.25 -1.09 -0.49
CA CYS A 259 16.74 -2.24 -1.25
C CYS A 259 18.27 -2.17 -1.40
N PRO A 260 19.06 -2.94 -0.64
CA PRO A 260 20.51 -2.94 -0.79
C PRO A 260 20.94 -3.34 -2.21
N GLY A 261 21.77 -2.51 -2.85
CA GLY A 261 22.31 -2.82 -4.18
C GLY A 261 21.33 -2.67 -5.36
N ILE A 262 20.14 -2.07 -5.16
CA ILE A 262 19.24 -1.80 -6.27
C ILE A 262 19.85 -0.78 -7.25
N GLU A 263 19.70 -1.03 -8.54
CA GLU A 263 20.07 -0.06 -9.57
C GLU A 263 19.06 1.10 -9.60
N HIS A 264 19.57 2.34 -9.65
CA HIS A 264 18.73 3.54 -9.72
C HIS A 264 17.70 3.49 -10.87
N ALA A 265 18.09 2.94 -12.02
CA ALA A 265 17.21 2.81 -13.18
C ALA A 265 15.96 1.94 -12.92
N ALA A 266 16.04 0.95 -12.02
CA ALA A 266 14.89 0.15 -11.64
C ALA A 266 13.88 0.98 -10.82
N VAL A 267 14.39 1.82 -9.91
CA VAL A 267 13.58 2.74 -9.10
C VAL A 267 12.91 3.79 -9.97
N GLU A 268 13.68 4.47 -10.83
CA GLU A 268 13.15 5.47 -11.78
C GLU A 268 12.08 4.89 -12.71
N LYS A 269 12.29 3.65 -13.19
CA LYS A 269 11.31 2.96 -14.00
C LYS A 269 10.03 2.67 -13.23
N GLY A 270 10.14 2.24 -11.96
CA GLY A 270 9.00 2.08 -11.04
C GLY A 270 8.22 3.38 -10.88
N VAL A 271 8.89 4.48 -10.52
CA VAL A 271 8.28 5.82 -10.40
C VAL A 271 7.58 6.21 -11.69
N ARG A 272 8.28 6.16 -12.83
CA ARG A 272 7.73 6.60 -14.12
C ARG A 272 6.48 5.81 -14.53
N LEU A 273 6.50 4.49 -14.38
CA LEU A 273 5.34 3.65 -14.74
C LEU A 273 4.15 3.93 -13.83
N TYR A 274 4.40 4.04 -12.52
CA TYR A 274 3.35 4.26 -11.54
C TYR A 274 2.73 5.66 -11.66
N LEU A 275 3.55 6.71 -11.81
CA LEU A 275 3.05 8.07 -12.00
C LEU A 275 2.30 8.24 -13.33
N ARG A 276 2.77 7.59 -14.41
CA ARG A 276 2.05 7.55 -15.69
C ARG A 276 0.67 6.90 -15.55
N TYR A 277 0.56 5.82 -14.77
CA TYR A 277 -0.73 5.20 -14.47
C TYR A 277 -1.70 6.18 -13.78
N LEU A 278 -1.17 7.05 -12.91
CA LEU A 278 -1.93 8.12 -12.26
C LEU A 278 -2.20 9.34 -13.15
N GLY A 279 -1.82 9.29 -14.43
CA GLY A 279 -1.98 10.41 -15.37
C GLY A 279 -0.95 11.52 -15.20
N CYS A 280 0.07 11.33 -14.35
CA CYS A 280 1.14 12.31 -14.18
C CYS A 280 2.31 12.00 -15.12
N VAL A 281 2.52 12.89 -16.09
CA VAL A 281 3.63 12.81 -17.06
C VAL A 281 4.71 13.88 -16.82
N GLN A 282 4.48 14.78 -15.86
CA GLN A 282 5.39 15.86 -15.52
C GLN A 282 6.38 15.44 -14.44
N VAL A 283 7.47 16.20 -14.29
CA VAL A 283 8.41 16.01 -13.19
C VAL A 283 7.74 16.45 -11.90
N VAL A 284 7.72 15.54 -10.91
CA VAL A 284 7.18 15.80 -9.57
C VAL A 284 8.32 15.86 -8.57
N HIS A 285 8.41 16.96 -7.83
CA HIS A 285 9.30 17.07 -6.68
C HIS A 285 8.57 16.54 -5.43
N ALA A 286 9.28 15.75 -4.63
CA ALA A 286 8.70 15.05 -3.48
C ALA A 286 9.52 15.28 -2.20
N ASP A 287 10.17 16.44 -2.10
CA ASP A 287 11.13 16.73 -1.03
C ASP A 287 10.46 16.71 0.35
N ARG A 288 9.29 17.36 0.44
CA ARG A 288 8.50 17.44 1.66
C ARG A 288 7.95 16.08 2.05
N GLU A 289 7.40 15.34 1.09
CA GLU A 289 6.83 14.01 1.29
C GLU A 289 7.90 13.01 1.70
N HIS A 290 9.11 13.06 1.11
CA HIS A 290 10.25 12.26 1.56
C HIS A 290 10.58 12.50 3.03
N ARG A 291 10.56 13.77 3.42
CA ARG A 291 10.92 14.14 4.78
C ARG A 291 9.83 13.83 5.79
N PHE A 292 8.57 13.99 5.41
CA PHE A 292 7.42 13.49 6.15
C PHE A 292 7.55 11.97 6.37
N LEU A 293 7.82 11.20 5.31
CA LEU A 293 8.01 9.75 5.43
C LEU A 293 9.18 9.40 6.34
N ARG A 294 10.33 10.07 6.26
CA ARG A 294 11.45 9.81 7.19
C ARG A 294 11.07 10.07 8.65
N ARG A 295 10.36 11.15 8.95
CA ARG A 295 9.85 11.40 10.31
C ARG A 295 8.88 10.32 10.78
N LEU A 296 8.00 9.88 9.90
CA LEU A 296 7.06 8.78 10.16
C LEU A 296 7.81 7.49 10.46
N GLU A 297 8.87 7.18 9.70
CA GLU A 297 9.73 6.03 9.93
C GLU A 297 10.44 6.10 11.29
N ASP A 298 11.03 7.25 11.62
CA ASP A 298 11.71 7.45 12.90
C ASP A 298 10.74 7.35 14.09
N GLY A 299 9.51 7.86 13.95
CA GLY A 299 8.50 7.76 15.00
C GLY A 299 7.97 6.34 15.18
N ILE A 300 7.79 5.57 14.10
CA ILE A 300 7.46 4.14 14.19
C ILE A 300 8.58 3.38 14.89
N LEU A 301 9.85 3.67 14.55
CA LEU A 301 11.01 3.08 15.22
C LEU A 301 11.01 3.43 16.71
N ARG A 302 10.83 4.69 17.10
CA ARG A 302 10.75 5.10 18.52
C ARG A 302 9.63 4.37 19.26
N ALA A 303 8.44 4.29 18.65
CA ALA A 303 7.29 3.61 19.24
C ALA A 303 7.53 2.11 19.46
N ALA A 304 8.28 1.47 18.56
CA ALA A 304 8.63 0.06 18.65
C ALA A 304 9.79 -0.19 19.63
N VAL A 305 10.87 0.58 19.58
CA VAL A 305 12.03 0.43 20.49
C VAL A 305 11.62 0.63 21.94
N GLY A 306 10.73 1.58 22.23
CA GLY A 306 10.23 1.79 23.60
C GLY A 306 9.49 0.59 24.20
N ARG A 307 9.10 -0.41 23.38
CA ARG A 307 8.35 -1.60 23.80
C ARG A 307 9.10 -2.91 23.57
N PHE A 308 9.82 -3.00 22.46
CA PHE A 308 10.45 -4.21 21.95
C PHE A 308 11.97 -4.05 21.79
N GLY A 309 12.57 -3.02 22.38
CA GLY A 309 14.01 -2.77 22.29
C GLY A 309 14.83 -3.90 22.92
N ARG A 310 15.87 -4.35 22.22
CA ARG A 310 16.73 -5.48 22.65
C ARG A 310 17.51 -5.25 23.95
N GLY A 311 17.51 -4.03 24.50
CA GLY A 311 18.20 -3.65 25.75
C GLY A 311 17.28 -3.34 26.94
N GLY A 312 15.96 -3.50 26.80
CA GLY A 312 14.97 -3.09 27.83
C GLY A 312 14.47 -4.20 28.76
N ARG A 313 14.90 -5.45 28.56
CA ARG A 313 14.57 -6.59 29.43
C ARG A 313 15.87 -7.19 29.97
N ALA A 314 16.33 -6.62 31.08
CA ALA A 314 17.30 -7.23 31.99
C ALA A 314 16.61 -7.42 33.34
#